data_AF-A0A177EGZ0-F1
#
_entry.id   AF-A0A177EGZ0-F1
#
_cell.length_a   1.000
_cell.length_b   1.000
_cell.length_c   1.000
_cell.angle_alpha   90.00
_cell.angle_beta   90.00
_cell.angle_gamma   90.00
#
_symmetry.space_group_name_H-M   'P 1'
#
loop_
_entity.id
_entity.type
_entity.pdbx_description
1 polymer ?
#
loop_
_entity_poly.entity_id
_entity_poly.type
_entity_poly.pdbx_seq_one_letter_code
_entity_poly.pdbx_strand_id
1 'polypeptide(L)'
;MAEDPTLTLRKQISKNAVIQLDSDKITIGENTFPITTKSTYTNSRDLPYSLASICYLHITRTLDHGEYIASCRSSNIEPVSYLDRERILSDLLAPLPLTKVSVMRKTRKHPVLISHLLESYEELKAVQPSGMQYILLPREDFLIRSTLFTEYIKNSEDIVTYGNYKFKLINDPEDAESFDRISAVFLDGSAWQFNDWPAALTTRMSYIPVFFLAQGSAPSAPALPFSVTILKEGAPGDDLNRASVAFWSIMGVPLLD
;
A
#
# COMPACT_ATOMS: atom_id res chain seq x y z
N MET A 1 -4.63 -19.53 -6.66
CA MET A 1 -3.32 -19.89 -6.09
C MET A 1 -3.50 -20.05 -4.59
N ALA A 2 -2.90 -21.09 -3.98
CA ALA A 2 -2.99 -21.31 -2.54
C ALA A 2 -2.37 -20.13 -1.79
N GLU A 3 -3.04 -19.65 -0.75
CA GLU A 3 -2.58 -18.53 0.07
C GLU A 3 -1.28 -18.91 0.80
N ASP A 4 -0.33 -17.98 0.91
CA ASP A 4 0.95 -18.22 1.58
C ASP A 4 0.73 -18.64 3.06
N PRO A 5 1.25 -19.80 3.51
CA PRO A 5 1.02 -20.30 4.86
C PRO A 5 1.52 -19.36 5.97
N THR A 6 2.58 -18.59 5.71
CA THR A 6 3.13 -17.61 6.66
C THR A 6 2.21 -16.39 6.77
N LEU A 7 1.64 -15.94 5.66
CA LEU A 7 0.62 -14.90 5.63
C LEU A 7 -0.66 -15.34 6.34
N THR A 8 -1.10 -16.58 6.15
CA THR A 8 -2.20 -17.17 6.90
C THR A 8 -1.92 -17.11 8.41
N LEU A 9 -0.73 -17.54 8.85
CA LEU A 9 -0.31 -17.47 10.24
C LEU A 9 -0.42 -16.05 10.80
N ARG A 10 0.19 -15.06 10.13
CA ARG A 10 0.15 -13.65 10.56
C ARG A 10 -1.28 -13.10 10.64
N LYS A 11 -2.16 -13.44 9.68
CA LYS A 11 -3.58 -13.05 9.70
C LYS A 11 -4.29 -13.60 10.91
N GLN A 12 -4.04 -14.85 11.26
CA GLN A 12 -4.70 -15.52 12.37
C GLN A 12 -4.16 -15.04 13.73
N ILE A 13 -2.86 -14.74 13.83
CA ILE A 13 -2.26 -14.08 15.00
C ILE A 13 -2.94 -12.74 15.27
N SER A 14 -3.18 -11.91 14.24
CA SER A 14 -3.84 -10.60 14.40
C SER A 14 -5.30 -10.70 14.90
N LYS A 15 -5.92 -11.86 14.73
CA LYS A 15 -7.28 -12.18 15.21
C LYS A 15 -7.29 -12.90 16.55
N ASN A 16 -6.13 -13.10 17.19
CA ASN A 16 -5.96 -13.96 18.37
C ASN A 16 -6.54 -15.37 18.20
N ALA A 17 -6.43 -15.93 16.98
CA ALA A 17 -6.91 -17.29 16.72
C ALA A 17 -6.03 -18.33 17.41
N VAL A 18 -6.63 -19.49 17.71
CA VAL A 18 -5.92 -20.62 18.29
C VAL A 18 -5.05 -21.29 17.23
N ILE A 19 -3.80 -21.58 17.61
CA ILE A 19 -2.84 -22.33 16.78
C ILE A 19 -2.57 -23.66 17.50
N GLN A 20 -2.74 -24.76 16.79
CA GLN A 20 -2.50 -26.11 17.31
C GLN A 20 -1.45 -26.82 16.44
N LEU A 21 -0.57 -27.56 17.10
CA LEU A 21 0.51 -28.32 16.49
C LEU A 21 0.33 -29.78 16.91
N ASP A 22 0.01 -30.63 15.94
CA ASP A 22 -0.05 -32.08 16.09
C ASP A 22 1.21 -32.72 15.49
N SER A 23 1.32 -34.04 15.56
CA SER A 23 2.50 -34.77 15.06
C SER A 23 2.70 -34.67 13.54
N ASP A 24 1.63 -34.52 12.77
CA ASP A 24 1.65 -34.53 11.29
C ASP A 24 1.11 -33.24 10.66
N LYS A 25 0.43 -32.39 11.42
CA LYS A 25 -0.26 -31.20 10.91
C LYS A 25 -0.22 -29.99 11.85
N ILE A 26 -0.42 -28.84 11.24
CA ILE A 26 -0.49 -27.51 11.85
C ILE A 26 -1.88 -26.96 11.58
N THR A 27 -2.64 -26.64 12.62
CA THR A 27 -3.97 -26.04 12.49
C THR A 27 -3.89 -24.57 12.91
N ILE A 28 -4.25 -23.66 12.00
CA ILE A 28 -4.21 -22.21 12.19
C ILE A 28 -5.60 -21.65 11.86
N GLY A 29 -6.44 -21.46 12.88
CA GLY A 29 -7.85 -21.13 12.65
C GLY A 29 -8.56 -22.25 11.90
N GLU A 30 -9.09 -21.95 10.71
CA GLU A 30 -9.78 -22.93 9.84
C GLU A 30 -8.82 -23.66 8.87
N ASN A 31 -7.57 -23.22 8.75
CA ASN A 31 -6.62 -23.75 7.78
C ASN A 31 -5.72 -24.82 8.41
N THR A 32 -5.51 -25.92 7.68
CA THR A 32 -4.61 -27.01 8.09
C THR A 32 -3.46 -27.15 7.10
N PHE A 33 -2.24 -27.27 7.61
CA PHE A 33 -1.02 -27.43 6.81
C PHE A 33 -0.25 -28.68 7.28
N PRO A 34 0.43 -29.41 6.38
CA PRO A 34 1.39 -30.44 6.79
C PRO A 34 2.49 -29.88 7.71
N ILE A 35 2.96 -30.68 8.66
CA ILE A 35 4.06 -30.27 9.58
C ILE A 35 5.35 -29.91 8.83
N THR A 36 5.54 -30.44 7.62
CA THR A 36 6.70 -30.21 6.74
C THR A 36 6.61 -28.92 5.93
N THR A 37 5.50 -28.20 5.98
CA THR A 37 5.32 -26.93 5.25
C THR A 37 6.39 -25.92 5.64
N LYS A 38 6.99 -25.27 4.64
CA LYS A 38 8.01 -24.25 4.83
C LYS A 38 7.36 -22.87 5.02
N SER A 39 7.98 -22.05 5.86
CA SER A 39 7.65 -20.64 6.02
C SER A 39 8.47 -19.78 5.07
N THR A 40 8.12 -18.50 4.97
CA THR A 40 8.89 -17.48 4.24
C THR A 40 10.05 -16.91 5.05
N TYR A 41 10.17 -17.24 6.35
CA TYR A 41 11.31 -16.83 7.17
C TYR A 41 12.50 -17.75 6.93
N THR A 42 13.65 -17.15 6.68
CA THR A 42 14.93 -17.84 6.50
C THR A 42 15.88 -17.58 7.67
N ASN A 43 16.81 -18.51 7.86
CA ASN A 43 17.95 -18.35 8.76
C ASN A 43 19.08 -17.56 8.09
N SER A 44 20.18 -17.35 8.81
CA SER A 44 21.38 -16.66 8.31
C SER A 44 22.08 -17.30 7.10
N ARG A 45 21.66 -18.50 6.67
CA ARG A 45 22.15 -19.21 5.48
C ARG A 45 21.10 -19.26 4.37
N ASP A 46 20.06 -18.44 4.46
CA ASP A 46 18.91 -18.40 3.55
C ASP A 46 18.11 -19.72 3.45
N LEU A 47 18.22 -20.59 4.44
CA LEU A 47 17.41 -21.81 4.51
C LEU A 47 16.08 -21.51 5.22
N PRO A 48 14.94 -21.95 4.66
CA PRO A 48 13.63 -21.65 5.22
C PRO A 48 13.34 -22.48 6.47
N TYR A 49 12.87 -21.80 7.51
CA TYR A 49 12.31 -22.44 8.69
C TYR A 49 11.02 -23.16 8.35
N SER A 50 10.73 -24.25 9.07
CA SER A 50 9.41 -24.89 8.98
C SER A 50 8.33 -23.97 9.55
N LEU A 51 7.11 -24.04 9.00
CA LEU A 51 5.96 -23.34 9.55
C LEU A 51 5.70 -23.75 11.00
N ALA A 52 5.96 -25.03 11.34
CA ALA A 52 5.86 -25.55 12.70
C ALA A 52 6.79 -24.79 13.68
N SER A 53 8.05 -24.55 13.29
CA SER A 53 9.02 -23.79 14.06
C SER A 53 8.53 -22.37 14.37
N ILE A 54 7.93 -21.71 13.37
CA ILE A 54 7.43 -20.33 13.47
C ILE A 54 6.16 -20.27 14.34
N CYS A 55 5.22 -21.20 14.15
CA CYS A 55 4.03 -21.33 14.99
C CYS A 55 4.42 -21.56 16.46
N TYR A 56 5.35 -22.49 16.71
CA TYR A 56 5.78 -22.83 18.06
C TYR A 56 6.51 -21.66 18.72
N LEU A 57 7.34 -20.93 17.97
CA LEU A 57 7.98 -19.70 18.43
C LEU A 57 6.94 -18.66 18.89
N HIS A 58 5.84 -18.49 18.16
CA HIS A 58 4.77 -17.57 18.55
C HIS A 58 4.01 -18.01 19.80
N ILE A 59 3.70 -19.31 19.92
CA ILE A 59 2.98 -19.89 21.07
C ILE A 59 3.81 -19.74 22.35
N THR A 60 5.12 -19.97 22.24
CA THR A 60 6.08 -19.95 23.36
C THR A 60 6.83 -18.62 23.48
N ARG A 61 6.29 -17.54 22.90
CA ARG A 61 6.96 -16.22 22.84
C ARG A 61 7.29 -15.62 24.20
N THR A 62 6.60 -16.05 25.26
CA THR A 62 6.80 -15.58 26.64
C THR A 62 7.95 -16.29 27.35
N LEU A 63 8.39 -17.45 26.85
CA LEU A 63 9.53 -18.18 27.41
C LEU A 63 10.84 -17.46 27.08
N ASP A 64 11.83 -17.57 27.97
CA ASP A 64 13.18 -17.19 27.60
C ASP A 64 13.73 -18.13 26.52
N HIS A 65 14.86 -17.77 25.89
CA HIS A 65 15.36 -18.56 24.78
C HIS A 65 15.83 -19.97 25.19
N GLY A 66 16.41 -20.13 26.39
CA GLY A 66 16.84 -21.42 26.89
C GLY A 66 15.66 -22.35 27.14
N GLU A 67 14.61 -21.84 27.79
CA GLU A 67 13.34 -22.55 28.01
C GLU A 67 12.66 -22.92 26.68
N TYR A 68 12.64 -22.01 25.72
CA TYR A 68 12.14 -22.25 24.37
C TYR A 68 12.87 -23.42 23.68
N ILE A 69 14.21 -23.44 23.71
CA ILE A 69 15.00 -24.54 23.12
C ILE A 69 14.67 -25.87 23.79
N ALA A 70 14.54 -25.90 25.11
CA ALA A 70 14.16 -27.11 25.84
C ALA A 70 12.76 -27.60 25.44
N SER A 71 11.80 -26.69 25.35
CA SER A 71 10.42 -26.97 24.93
C SER A 71 10.37 -27.51 23.49
N CYS A 72 11.12 -26.91 22.56
CA CYS A 72 11.25 -27.37 21.18
C CYS A 72 11.73 -28.83 21.09
N ARG A 73 12.74 -29.21 21.88
CA ARG A 73 13.25 -30.58 21.92
C ARG A 73 12.20 -31.57 22.41
N SER A 74 11.46 -31.23 23.46
CA SER A 74 10.38 -32.06 23.99
C SER A 74 9.23 -32.25 23.01
N SER A 75 8.95 -31.23 22.18
CA SER A 75 7.91 -31.28 21.15
C SER A 75 8.42 -31.74 19.77
N ASN A 76 9.68 -32.15 19.65
CA ASN A 76 10.32 -32.55 18.38
C ASN A 76 10.17 -31.49 17.25
N ILE A 77 10.31 -30.22 17.61
CA ILE A 77 10.23 -29.08 16.68
C ILE A 77 11.61 -28.46 16.56
N GLU A 78 12.04 -28.21 15.31
CA GLU A 78 13.31 -27.53 15.05
C GLU A 78 13.24 -26.08 15.57
N PRO A 79 14.17 -25.65 16.44
CA PRO A 79 14.13 -24.32 17.02
C PRO A 79 14.58 -23.22 16.05
N VAL A 80 14.00 -22.04 16.19
CA VAL A 80 14.49 -20.82 15.56
C VAL A 80 15.75 -20.35 16.27
N SER A 81 16.73 -19.84 15.50
CA SER A 81 18.01 -19.39 16.05
C SER A 81 17.82 -18.20 16.99
N TYR A 82 18.72 -18.03 17.96
CA TYR A 82 18.71 -16.86 18.84
C TYR A 82 18.77 -15.54 18.06
N LEU A 83 19.60 -15.50 17.00
CA LEU A 83 19.82 -14.31 16.17
C LEU A 83 18.57 -13.92 15.38
N ASP A 84 17.73 -14.89 15.02
CA ASP A 84 16.52 -14.66 14.21
C ASP A 84 15.27 -14.46 15.06
N ARG A 85 15.29 -14.85 16.34
CA ARG A 85 14.13 -14.85 17.24
C ARG A 85 13.43 -13.50 17.30
N GLU A 86 14.17 -12.43 17.58
CA GLU A 86 13.60 -11.09 17.76
C GLU A 86 13.03 -10.53 16.45
N ARG A 87 13.80 -10.66 15.36
CA ARG A 87 13.39 -10.23 14.02
C ARG A 87 12.08 -10.91 13.59
N ILE A 88 12.00 -12.22 13.76
CA ILE A 88 10.83 -13.01 13.35
C ILE A 88 9.62 -12.68 14.24
N LEU A 89 9.79 -12.60 15.56
CA LEU A 89 8.71 -12.22 16.46
C LEU A 89 8.20 -10.80 16.19
N SER A 90 9.11 -9.86 15.93
CA SER A 90 8.76 -8.47 15.59
C SER A 90 7.92 -8.41 14.32
N ASP A 91 8.26 -9.17 13.27
CA ASP A 91 7.47 -9.18 12.04
C ASP A 91 6.14 -9.96 12.20
N LEU A 92 6.14 -11.09 12.92
CA LEU A 92 4.91 -11.85 13.20
C LEU A 92 3.87 -11.03 13.95
N LEU A 93 4.32 -10.23 14.93
CA LEU A 93 3.48 -9.39 15.77
C LEU A 93 3.26 -7.99 15.20
N ALA A 94 4.05 -7.59 14.20
CA ALA A 94 3.81 -6.35 13.48
C ALA A 94 2.39 -6.40 12.87
N PRO A 95 1.63 -5.29 12.95
CA PRO A 95 0.38 -5.17 12.22
C PRO A 95 0.63 -5.57 10.78
N LEU A 96 -0.18 -6.49 10.25
CA LEU A 96 -0.08 -6.86 8.85
C LEU A 96 -0.11 -5.58 8.00
N PRO A 97 0.83 -5.40 7.06
CA PRO A 97 0.70 -4.33 6.09
C PRO A 97 -0.67 -4.51 5.46
N LEU A 98 -1.51 -3.48 5.55
CA LEU A 98 -2.88 -3.54 5.10
C LEU A 98 -2.87 -3.98 3.63
N THR A 99 -3.15 -5.25 3.37
CA THR A 99 -3.59 -5.72 2.04
C THR A 99 -5.00 -5.20 1.90
N LYS A 100 -5.08 -3.91 1.61
CA LYS A 100 -6.30 -3.22 1.25
C LYS A 100 -5.95 -2.39 0.03
N VAL A 101 -6.74 -2.56 -1.01
CA VAL A 101 -7.16 -1.39 -1.78
C VAL A 101 -7.75 -0.45 -0.74
N SER A 102 -6.97 0.52 -0.28
CA SER A 102 -7.45 1.60 0.55
C SER A 102 -7.31 2.85 -0.26
N VAL A 103 -8.45 3.35 -0.74
CA VAL A 103 -8.68 4.78 -0.75
C VAL A 103 -8.64 5.21 0.72
N MET A 104 -7.45 5.47 1.28
CA MET A 104 -7.34 6.02 2.63
C MET A 104 -7.77 7.50 2.55
N ARG A 105 -9.04 7.80 2.80
CA ARG A 105 -9.33 9.00 3.61
C ARG A 105 -9.06 8.59 5.06
N LYS A 106 -8.22 9.33 5.79
CA LYS A 106 -8.05 9.13 7.24
C LYS A 106 -9.43 9.02 7.88
N THR A 107 -9.73 7.91 8.54
CA THR A 107 -10.91 7.77 9.38
C THR A 107 -10.80 8.80 10.50
N ARG A 108 -11.59 9.89 10.40
CA ARG A 108 -11.83 10.81 11.51
C ARG A 108 -12.41 9.97 12.66
N LYS A 109 -11.88 10.11 13.87
CA LYS A 109 -12.31 9.38 15.09
C LYS A 109 -13.71 9.78 15.61
N HIS A 110 -14.52 10.45 14.80
CA HIS A 110 -15.88 10.86 15.14
C HIS A 110 -16.87 10.30 14.12
N PRO A 111 -18.10 9.93 14.53
CA PRO A 111 -19.13 9.52 13.59
C PRO A 111 -19.27 10.63 12.55
N VAL A 112 -18.94 10.30 11.30
CA VAL A 112 -18.99 11.27 10.22
C VAL A 112 -20.46 11.50 9.92
N LEU A 113 -20.95 12.67 10.32
CA LEU A 113 -22.26 13.14 9.88
C LEU A 113 -22.19 13.30 8.37
N ILE A 114 -22.98 12.49 7.65
CA ILE A 114 -23.03 12.48 6.18
C ILE A 114 -23.31 13.89 5.63
N SER A 115 -24.09 14.69 6.37
CA SER A 115 -24.35 16.11 6.06
C SER A 115 -23.07 16.94 6.00
N HIS A 116 -22.17 16.83 6.99
CA HIS A 116 -20.89 17.54 6.97
C HIS A 116 -19.96 17.07 5.85
N LEU A 117 -20.03 15.79 5.47
CA LEU A 117 -19.26 15.25 4.35
C LEU A 117 -19.74 15.82 3.01
N LEU A 118 -21.06 15.94 2.86
CA LEU A 118 -21.70 16.56 1.69
C LEU A 118 -21.45 18.06 1.66
N GLU A 119 -21.54 18.77 2.79
CA GLU A 119 -21.17 20.19 2.90
C GLU A 119 -19.70 20.41 2.57
N SER A 120 -18.77 19.63 3.14
CA SER A 120 -17.35 19.71 2.77
C SER A 120 -17.10 19.36 1.29
N TYR A 121 -17.89 18.45 0.71
CA TYR A 121 -17.80 18.12 -0.72
C TYR A 121 -18.34 19.25 -1.61
N GLU A 122 -19.44 19.89 -1.22
CA GLU A 122 -20.02 21.06 -1.89
C GLU A 122 -19.12 22.30 -1.72
N GLU A 123 -18.49 22.50 -0.55
CA GLU A 123 -17.47 23.53 -0.32
C GLU A 123 -16.22 23.26 -1.18
N LEU A 124 -15.74 22.02 -1.26
CA LEU A 124 -14.62 21.65 -2.14
C LEU A 124 -14.97 21.83 -3.63
N LYS A 125 -16.22 21.57 -4.03
CA LYS A 125 -16.72 21.88 -5.38
C LYS A 125 -16.84 23.40 -5.61
N ALA A 126 -17.28 24.16 -4.61
CA ALA A 126 -17.43 25.61 -4.68
C ALA A 126 -16.08 26.34 -4.72
N VAL A 127 -15.02 25.72 -4.18
CA VAL A 127 -13.63 26.19 -4.22
C VAL A 127 -12.85 25.59 -5.39
N GLN A 128 -13.51 24.99 -6.40
CA GLN A 128 -12.78 24.64 -7.62
C GLN A 128 -12.13 25.91 -8.18
N PRO A 129 -10.80 25.94 -8.30
CA PRO A 129 -10.10 27.12 -8.79
C PRO A 129 -10.62 27.43 -10.19
N SER A 130 -11.05 28.67 -10.41
CA SER A 130 -11.33 29.12 -11.78
C SER A 130 -10.02 29.07 -12.57
N GLY A 131 -10.04 28.46 -13.76
CA GLY A 131 -8.87 28.35 -14.64
C GLY A 131 -8.35 26.92 -14.81
N MET A 132 -7.14 26.81 -15.36
CA MET A 132 -6.51 25.54 -15.68
C MET A 132 -6.11 24.79 -14.41
N GLN A 133 -6.47 23.51 -14.30
CA GLN A 133 -6.02 22.64 -13.22
C GLN A 133 -4.75 21.90 -13.61
N TYR A 134 -3.88 21.64 -12.63
CA TYR A 134 -2.58 21.02 -12.86
C TYR A 134 -2.49 19.65 -12.19
N ILE A 135 -1.82 18.72 -12.86
CA ILE A 135 -1.39 17.44 -12.30
C ILE A 135 0.13 17.49 -12.25
N LEU A 136 0.68 17.43 -11.04
CA LEU A 136 2.13 17.43 -10.83
C LEU A 136 2.66 16.00 -10.94
N LEU A 137 3.59 15.79 -11.85
CA LEU A 137 4.25 14.53 -12.14
C LEU A 137 5.70 14.55 -11.63
N PRO A 138 6.30 13.38 -11.33
CA PRO A 138 7.73 13.30 -11.09
C PRO A 138 8.53 13.68 -12.35
N ARG A 139 9.84 13.94 -12.21
CA ARG A 139 10.70 14.23 -13.37
C ARG A 139 10.73 13.07 -14.38
N GLU A 140 10.76 11.84 -13.88
CA GLU A 140 10.67 10.62 -14.68
C GLU A 140 9.22 10.13 -14.69
N ASP A 141 8.40 10.63 -15.63
CA ASP A 141 6.96 10.39 -15.67
C ASP A 141 6.48 9.57 -16.87
N PHE A 142 7.40 9.08 -17.71
CA PHE A 142 7.09 8.36 -18.95
C PHE A 142 6.04 7.25 -18.74
N LEU A 143 6.23 6.43 -17.70
CA LEU A 143 5.31 5.34 -17.38
C LEU A 143 3.94 5.82 -16.92
N ILE A 144 3.88 6.90 -16.14
CA ILE A 144 2.60 7.48 -15.71
C ILE A 144 1.84 8.01 -16.93
N ARG A 145 2.55 8.71 -17.84
CA ARG A 145 1.98 9.20 -19.09
C ARG A 145 1.48 8.07 -19.97
N SER A 146 2.30 7.04 -20.19
CA SER A 146 1.94 5.90 -21.03
C SER A 146 0.75 5.11 -20.47
N THR A 147 0.68 4.97 -19.15
CA THR A 147 -0.34 4.16 -18.48
C THR A 147 -1.63 4.94 -18.22
N LEU A 148 -1.62 6.25 -17.93
CA LEU A 148 -2.84 6.95 -17.51
C LEU A 148 -3.40 7.92 -18.55
N PHE A 149 -2.54 8.48 -19.40
CA PHE A 149 -2.91 9.65 -20.20
C PHE A 149 -2.89 9.41 -21.70
N THR A 150 -2.23 8.37 -22.21
CA THR A 150 -2.06 8.12 -23.66
C THR A 150 -3.33 8.26 -24.47
N GLU A 151 -4.45 7.73 -23.99
CA GLU A 151 -5.75 7.77 -24.68
C GLU A 151 -6.47 9.13 -24.61
N TYR A 152 -6.00 10.03 -23.73
CA TYR A 152 -6.66 11.29 -23.38
C TYR A 152 -5.81 12.54 -23.69
N ILE A 153 -4.56 12.37 -24.13
CA ILE A 153 -3.71 13.47 -24.58
C ILE A 153 -4.16 13.87 -25.98
N LYS A 154 -4.80 15.04 -26.09
CA LYS A 154 -5.30 15.54 -27.38
C LYS A 154 -4.34 16.48 -28.11
N ASN A 155 -3.31 17.01 -27.44
CA ASN A 155 -2.34 17.96 -28.01
C ASN A 155 -0.90 17.71 -27.47
N SER A 156 0.11 18.10 -28.25
CA SER A 156 1.54 18.00 -27.95
C SER A 156 2.06 18.92 -26.83
N GLU A 157 1.17 19.54 -26.05
CA GLU A 157 1.49 20.57 -25.05
C GLU A 157 1.20 20.11 -23.61
N ASP A 158 1.35 18.81 -23.31
CA ASP A 158 1.16 18.27 -21.95
C ASP A 158 -0.22 18.58 -21.35
N ILE A 159 -1.24 18.64 -22.22
CA ILE A 159 -2.62 18.87 -21.83
C ILE A 159 -3.41 17.57 -22.01
N VAL A 160 -4.01 17.11 -20.92
CA VAL A 160 -4.89 15.95 -20.89
C VAL A 160 -6.34 16.42 -20.87
N THR A 161 -7.16 15.86 -21.74
CA THR A 161 -8.60 16.17 -21.81
C THR A 161 -9.40 14.89 -21.63
N TYR A 162 -10.15 14.82 -20.53
CA TYR A 162 -11.04 13.69 -20.23
C TYR A 162 -12.47 14.22 -20.08
N GLY A 163 -13.34 13.89 -21.03
CA GLY A 163 -14.69 14.48 -21.11
C GLY A 163 -14.61 16.01 -21.21
N ASN A 164 -15.24 16.71 -20.27
CA ASN A 164 -15.22 18.18 -20.16
C ASN A 164 -14.09 18.71 -19.26
N TYR A 165 -13.28 17.83 -18.67
CA TYR A 165 -12.21 18.21 -17.76
C TYR A 165 -10.89 18.32 -18.51
N LYS A 166 -10.13 19.36 -18.17
CA LYS A 166 -8.87 19.70 -18.81
C LYS A 166 -7.80 19.93 -17.75
N PHE A 167 -6.69 19.20 -17.87
CA PHE A 167 -5.58 19.26 -16.92
C PHE A 167 -4.27 19.51 -17.66
N LYS A 168 -3.40 20.36 -17.09
CA LYS A 168 -2.02 20.55 -17.55
C LYS A 168 -1.12 19.65 -16.72
N LEU A 169 -0.31 18.85 -17.38
CA LEU A 169 0.74 18.09 -16.74
C LEU A 169 1.94 19.01 -16.55
N ILE A 170 2.51 18.99 -15.35
CA ILE A 170 3.72 19.74 -14.99
C ILE A 170 4.65 18.82 -14.23
N ASN A 171 5.96 19.07 -14.31
CA ASN A 171 6.97 18.31 -13.58
C ASN A 171 7.64 19.14 -12.47
N ASP A 172 7.48 20.47 -12.53
CA ASP A 172 7.92 21.41 -11.50
C ASP A 172 6.71 22.13 -10.90
N PRO A 173 6.57 22.19 -9.56
CA PRO A 173 5.53 22.99 -8.91
C PRO A 173 5.48 24.46 -9.36
N GLU A 174 6.61 25.07 -9.69
CA GLU A 174 6.69 26.49 -10.08
C GLU A 174 6.01 26.77 -11.44
N ASP A 175 5.81 25.74 -12.27
CA ASP A 175 5.08 25.86 -13.53
C ASP A 175 3.56 26.08 -13.33
N ALA A 176 3.06 25.90 -12.10
CA ALA A 176 1.67 26.19 -11.76
C ALA A 176 1.50 27.69 -11.48
N GLU A 177 0.48 28.31 -12.08
CA GLU A 177 0.12 29.71 -11.80
C GLU A 177 -0.21 29.94 -10.32
N SER A 178 -0.73 28.91 -9.66
CA SER A 178 -0.94 28.88 -8.22
C SER A 178 -0.91 27.43 -7.76
N PHE A 179 -0.29 27.17 -6.61
CA PHE A 179 -0.37 25.86 -5.97
C PHE A 179 -1.82 25.47 -5.72
N ASP A 180 -2.72 26.44 -5.54
CA ASP A 180 -4.14 26.16 -5.36
C ASP A 180 -4.84 25.55 -6.57
N ARG A 181 -4.18 25.49 -7.72
CA ARG A 181 -4.68 24.85 -8.94
C ARG A 181 -4.13 23.44 -9.15
N ILE A 182 -3.16 23.03 -8.33
CA ILE A 182 -2.66 21.65 -8.33
C ILE A 182 -3.75 20.78 -7.72
N SER A 183 -4.23 19.86 -8.55
CA SER A 183 -5.39 19.01 -8.27
C SER A 183 -5.00 17.57 -7.97
N ALA A 184 -3.80 17.15 -8.39
CA ALA A 184 -3.21 15.88 -8.03
C ALA A 184 -1.68 15.95 -8.07
N VAL A 185 -1.03 15.08 -7.29
CA VAL A 185 0.44 14.93 -7.26
C VAL A 185 0.80 13.46 -7.40
N PHE A 186 1.75 13.13 -8.27
CA PHE A 186 2.34 11.80 -8.39
C PHE A 186 3.70 11.74 -7.70
N LEU A 187 3.94 10.64 -7.00
CA LEU A 187 5.18 10.36 -6.31
C LEU A 187 6.08 9.42 -7.12
N ASP A 188 7.39 9.63 -7.08
CA ASP A 188 8.39 8.69 -7.62
C ASP A 188 8.89 7.66 -6.59
N GLY A 189 8.57 7.87 -5.30
CA GLY A 189 8.97 7.00 -4.21
C GLY A 189 10.30 7.38 -3.54
N SER A 190 11.01 8.36 -4.07
CA SER A 190 12.21 8.94 -3.49
C SER A 190 11.87 10.07 -2.50
N ALA A 191 12.65 10.19 -1.43
CA ALA A 191 12.55 11.35 -0.54
C ALA A 191 13.08 12.65 -1.21
N TRP A 192 13.94 12.50 -2.22
CA TRP A 192 14.55 13.60 -2.97
C TRP A 192 13.56 14.36 -3.85
N GLN A 193 12.43 13.74 -4.21
CA GLN A 193 11.38 14.40 -4.97
C GLN A 193 10.88 15.70 -4.32
N PHE A 194 10.85 15.74 -2.99
CA PHE A 194 10.38 16.89 -2.22
C PHE A 194 11.44 17.96 -2.00
N ASN A 195 12.66 17.77 -2.52
CA ASN A 195 13.71 18.76 -2.36
C ASN A 195 13.28 20.06 -3.02
N ASP A 196 13.44 21.17 -2.29
CA ASP A 196 13.06 22.51 -2.73
C ASP A 196 11.55 22.74 -2.96
N TRP A 197 10.68 21.80 -2.57
CA TRP A 197 9.23 22.01 -2.69
C TRP A 197 8.72 23.04 -1.67
N PRO A 198 7.88 24.01 -2.08
CA PRO A 198 7.31 25.00 -1.17
C PRO A 198 6.40 24.37 -0.09
N ALA A 199 6.48 24.86 1.14
CA ALA A 199 5.65 24.37 2.25
C ALA A 199 4.14 24.49 2.00
N ALA A 200 3.72 25.47 1.19
CA ALA A 200 2.34 25.64 0.75
C ALA A 200 1.85 24.44 -0.09
N LEU A 201 2.70 23.90 -0.97
CA LEU A 201 2.42 22.69 -1.73
C LEU A 201 2.30 21.47 -0.82
N THR A 202 3.26 21.28 0.10
CA THR A 202 3.23 20.17 1.07
C THR A 202 1.96 20.19 1.93
N THR A 203 1.53 21.38 2.33
CA THR A 203 0.27 21.56 3.06
C THR A 203 -0.92 21.18 2.19
N ARG A 204 -0.95 21.64 0.93
CA ARG A 204 -2.01 21.35 -0.02
C ARG A 204 -2.16 19.86 -0.32
N MET A 205 -1.06 19.10 -0.37
CA MET A 205 -1.06 17.64 -0.53
C MET A 205 -1.87 16.89 0.55
N SER A 206 -2.16 17.52 1.70
CA SER A 206 -3.05 16.93 2.71
C SER A 206 -4.54 16.98 2.35
N TYR A 207 -4.90 17.78 1.33
CA TYR A 207 -6.28 18.06 0.91
C TYR A 207 -6.60 17.58 -0.51
N ILE A 208 -5.57 17.27 -1.31
CA ILE A 208 -5.71 16.79 -2.69
C ILE A 208 -5.28 15.32 -2.82
N PRO A 209 -5.77 14.60 -3.85
CA PRO A 209 -5.28 13.27 -4.17
C PRO A 209 -3.77 13.24 -4.45
N VAL A 210 -3.06 12.35 -3.74
CA VAL A 210 -1.65 12.01 -4.00
C VAL A 210 -1.57 10.57 -4.47
N PHE A 211 -0.83 10.32 -5.54
CA PHE A 211 -0.77 9.03 -6.23
C PHE A 211 0.66 8.48 -6.24
N PHE A 212 0.77 7.16 -6.25
CA PHE A 212 2.01 6.45 -6.51
C PHE A 212 1.72 5.29 -7.46
N LEU A 213 2.36 5.26 -8.63
CA LEU A 213 2.20 4.19 -9.60
C LEU A 213 3.20 3.07 -9.28
N ALA A 214 2.72 2.01 -8.66
CA ALA A 214 3.53 0.86 -8.28
C ALA A 214 3.86 -0.02 -9.49
N GLN A 215 5.15 -0.34 -9.65
CA GLN A 215 5.67 -1.20 -10.71
C GLN A 215 6.10 -2.55 -10.12
N GLY A 216 5.68 -3.66 -10.72
CA GLY A 216 6.17 -5.00 -10.37
C GLY A 216 6.25 -5.30 -8.87
N SER A 217 7.43 -5.74 -8.41
CA SER A 217 7.69 -6.17 -7.02
C SER A 217 8.36 -5.13 -6.10
N ALA A 218 8.58 -3.87 -6.54
CA ALA A 218 9.11 -2.78 -5.70
C ALA A 218 8.88 -1.38 -6.34
N PRO A 219 8.89 -0.25 -5.59
CA PRO A 219 9.02 -0.06 -4.14
C PRO A 219 7.67 0.25 -3.45
N SER A 220 7.65 0.18 -2.12
CA SER A 220 6.55 0.67 -1.30
C SER A 220 6.44 2.19 -1.41
N ALA A 221 5.22 2.71 -1.49
CA ALA A 221 4.98 4.16 -1.44
C ALA A 221 5.72 4.80 -0.25
N PRO A 222 6.26 6.02 -0.40
CA PRO A 222 7.03 6.67 0.65
C PRO A 222 6.13 6.92 1.86
N ALA A 223 6.69 6.77 3.06
CA ALA A 223 5.97 6.97 4.30
C ALA A 223 5.71 8.48 4.52
N LEU A 224 4.53 8.94 4.13
CA LEU A 224 4.10 10.34 4.27
C LEU A 224 3.07 10.50 5.39
N PRO A 225 2.97 11.69 6.01
CA PRO A 225 2.01 11.96 7.09
C PRO A 225 0.55 12.01 6.61
N PHE A 226 0.33 12.02 5.30
CA PHE A 226 -0.95 12.02 4.60
C PHE A 226 -1.09 10.79 3.69
N SER A 227 -2.34 10.53 3.28
CA SER A 227 -2.67 9.35 2.51
C SER A 227 -2.14 9.41 1.07
N VAL A 228 -1.56 8.30 0.62
CA VAL A 228 -1.13 8.10 -0.77
C VAL A 228 -1.98 7.00 -1.39
N THR A 229 -2.50 7.26 -2.58
CA THR A 229 -3.24 6.30 -3.39
C THR A 229 -2.26 5.51 -4.24
N ILE A 230 -2.21 4.20 -4.05
CA ILE A 230 -1.35 3.32 -4.84
C ILE A 230 -2.14 2.82 -6.05
N LEU A 231 -1.68 3.20 -7.25
CA LEU A 231 -2.16 2.67 -8.52
C LEU A 231 -1.26 1.51 -8.92
N LYS A 232 -1.83 0.40 -9.36
CA LYS A 232 -1.09 -0.78 -9.83
C LYS A 232 -1.35 -0.98 -11.30
N GLU A 233 -0.30 -1.29 -12.04
CA GLU A 233 -0.43 -1.67 -13.43
C GLU A 233 -1.28 -2.94 -13.59
N GLY A 234 -2.06 -3.00 -14.67
CA GLY A 234 -2.87 -4.18 -14.98
C GLY A 234 -1.99 -5.39 -15.26
N ALA A 235 -2.53 -6.60 -15.08
CA ALA A 235 -1.82 -7.81 -15.50
C ALA A 235 -1.69 -7.82 -17.04
N PRO A 236 -0.63 -8.42 -17.61
CA PRO A 236 -0.52 -8.59 -19.06
C PRO A 236 -1.76 -9.32 -19.60
N GLY A 237 -2.49 -8.71 -20.54
CA GLY A 237 -3.72 -9.24 -21.12
C GLY A 237 -5.03 -8.74 -20.49
N ASP A 238 -4.99 -7.76 -19.58
CA ASP A 238 -6.18 -7.02 -19.13
C ASP A 238 -6.45 -5.89 -20.13
N ASP A 239 -7.45 -6.06 -21.00
CA ASP A 239 -7.81 -5.07 -22.04
C ASP A 239 -8.25 -3.71 -21.44
N LEU A 240 -8.62 -3.69 -20.15
CA LEU A 240 -9.03 -2.49 -19.44
C LEU A 240 -7.92 -2.02 -18.50
N ASN A 241 -7.38 -0.83 -18.77
CA ASN A 241 -6.37 -0.21 -17.93
C ASN A 241 -6.95 0.25 -16.58
N ARG A 242 -6.98 -0.65 -15.60
CA ARG A 242 -7.58 -0.41 -14.27
C ARG A 242 -6.93 0.75 -13.52
N ALA A 243 -5.64 1.00 -13.73
CA ALA A 243 -4.94 2.13 -13.12
C ALA A 243 -5.50 3.46 -13.62
N SER A 244 -5.71 3.57 -14.94
CA SER A 244 -6.33 4.72 -15.59
C SER A 244 -7.77 4.93 -15.11
N VAL A 245 -8.59 3.87 -15.11
CA VAL A 245 -9.98 3.92 -14.63
C VAL A 245 -10.07 4.37 -13.16
N ALA A 246 -9.23 3.80 -12.29
CA ALA A 246 -9.19 4.15 -10.88
C ALA A 246 -8.74 5.60 -10.67
N PHE A 247 -7.72 6.05 -11.39
CA PHE A 247 -7.24 7.42 -11.34
C PHE A 247 -8.36 8.41 -11.71
N TRP A 248 -9.00 8.25 -12.85
CA TRP A 248 -10.05 9.17 -13.31
C TRP A 248 -11.29 9.16 -12.42
N SER A 249 -11.64 8.00 -11.87
CA SER A 249 -12.72 7.89 -10.87
C SER A 249 -12.42 8.68 -9.60
N ILE A 250 -11.18 8.64 -9.10
CA ILE A 250 -10.75 9.38 -7.91
C ILE A 250 -10.68 10.88 -8.18
N MET A 251 -10.29 11.27 -9.40
CA MET A 251 -10.36 12.66 -9.86
C MET A 251 -11.81 13.17 -10.01
N GLY A 252 -12.82 12.33 -9.76
CA GLY A 252 -14.23 12.69 -9.84
C GLY A 252 -14.71 12.89 -11.27
N VAL A 253 -13.97 12.37 -12.25
CA VAL A 253 -14.32 12.44 -13.66
C VAL A 253 -15.17 11.22 -14.01
N PRO A 254 -16.43 11.39 -14.44
CA PRO A 254 -17.29 10.27 -14.79
C PRO A 254 -16.69 9.52 -15.98
N LEU A 255 -16.72 8.18 -15.92
CA LEU A 255 -16.30 7.34 -17.03
C LEU A 255 -17.15 7.70 -18.25
N LEU A 256 -16.51 7.91 -19.40
CA LEU A 256 -17.21 8.08 -20.66
C LEU A 256 -17.78 6.70 -21.05
N ASP A 257 -19.11 6.64 -21.22
CA ASP A 257 -19.82 5.47 -21.74
C ASP A 257 -19.37 5.10 -23.16
#